data_AF-A0A3M1BIQ7-F1
#
_entry.id   AF-A0A3M1BIQ7-F1
#
_cell.length_a   1.000
_cell.length_b   1.000
_cell.length_c   1.000
_cell.angle_alpha   90.00
_cell.angle_beta   90.00
_cell.angle_gamma   90.00
#
_symmetry.space_group_name_H-M   'P 1'
#
loop_
_entity.id
_entity.type
_entity.pdbx_description
1 polymer ?
#
loop_
_entity_poly.entity_id
_entity_poly.type
_entity_poly.pdbx_seq_one_letter_code
_entity_poly.pdbx_strand_id
1 'polypeptide(L)'
;MSGQLVPLYECIEPARKPVEVLMEKETFVKGEEPQKFYYLEGLVMEGEVVNKNGRIYPASEIKSAVDQLNEELNRRGGTPIPGELDHPDNLSLNFDRVAVGITKVWYSNNNGYAKMRVLPGGVNGDILIATIKAGIRVGVSSRGAGIVDDVTKRVSNYHIVTIDAVLEPSAPNAFPEATLAESIQKYKHGPEVIRLTEMARVDPAAKKHLERELHRLFTELRDDVLWRK
;
A
#
# COMPACT_ATOMS: atom_id res chain seq x y z
N MET A 1 10.10 30.66 -13.06
CA MET A 1 10.33 30.15 -11.70
C MET A 1 10.64 28.66 -11.84
N SER A 2 11.89 28.26 -11.59
CA SER A 2 12.27 26.84 -11.64
C SER A 2 11.80 26.18 -10.34
N GLY A 3 10.68 25.46 -10.41
CA GLY A 3 10.20 24.67 -9.28
C GLY A 3 11.18 23.53 -8.97
N GLN A 4 11.45 23.29 -7.69
CA GLN A 4 12.28 22.20 -7.23
C GLN A 4 11.47 20.90 -7.22
N LEU A 5 12.03 19.80 -7.74
CA LEU A 5 11.45 18.46 -7.63
C LEU A 5 11.47 18.03 -6.17
N VAL A 6 10.31 17.64 -5.64
CA VAL A 6 10.16 17.14 -4.27
C VAL A 6 9.52 15.74 -4.27
N PRO A 7 9.86 14.88 -3.30
CA PRO A 7 9.11 13.65 -3.05
C PRO A 7 7.64 13.95 -2.74
N LEU A 8 6.74 13.23 -3.40
CA LEU A 8 5.30 13.33 -3.23
C LEU A 8 4.75 11.96 -2.82
N TYR A 9 4.07 11.94 -1.69
CA TYR A 9 3.35 10.78 -1.17
C TYR A 9 1.88 11.11 -1.20
N GLU A 10 1.09 10.26 -1.84
CA GLU A 10 -0.33 10.47 -1.99
C GLU A 10 -1.08 9.32 -1.37
N CYS A 11 -1.56 9.56 -0.16
CA CYS A 11 -2.36 8.61 0.57
C CYS A 11 -3.81 8.75 0.13
N ILE A 12 -4.30 7.76 -0.61
CA ILE A 12 -5.72 7.68 -0.92
C ILE A 12 -6.41 7.02 0.26
N GLU A 13 -7.38 7.74 0.83
CA GLU A 13 -8.23 7.14 1.84
C GLU A 13 -8.89 5.86 1.37
N PRO A 14 -9.04 4.84 2.23
CA PRO A 14 -10.14 3.90 2.06
C PRO A 14 -11.45 4.64 2.33
N ALA A 15 -11.79 5.67 1.53
CA ALA A 15 -13.02 6.44 1.69
C ALA A 15 -13.52 7.00 0.35
N ARG A 16 -14.09 6.08 -0.46
CA ARG A 16 -15.39 6.25 -1.16
C ARG A 16 -15.82 4.95 -1.85
N LYS A 17 -14.85 4.14 -2.30
CA LYS A 17 -14.99 2.70 -2.58
C LYS A 17 -13.74 2.00 -2.05
N PRO A 18 -13.86 1.03 -1.12
CA PRO A 18 -12.70 0.30 -0.65
C PRO A 18 -12.01 -0.39 -1.83
N VAL A 19 -10.68 -0.46 -1.77
CA VAL A 19 -9.92 -1.37 -2.61
C VAL A 19 -10.48 -2.77 -2.37
N GLU A 20 -10.99 -3.40 -3.41
CA GLU A 20 -11.62 -4.70 -3.32
C GLU A 20 -10.55 -5.76 -3.11
N VAL A 21 -10.79 -6.60 -2.11
CA VAL A 21 -9.94 -7.76 -1.85
C VAL A 21 -10.45 -8.92 -2.68
N LEU A 22 -9.70 -9.30 -3.70
CA LEU A 22 -10.02 -10.46 -4.54
C LEU A 22 -9.14 -11.66 -4.17
N MET A 23 -9.65 -12.86 -4.41
CA MET A 23 -8.84 -14.09 -4.37
C MET A 23 -8.87 -14.79 -5.72
N GLU A 24 -7.71 -14.96 -6.34
CA GLU A 24 -7.57 -15.59 -7.65
C GLU A 24 -6.51 -16.70 -7.61
N LYS A 25 -6.60 -17.65 -8.55
CA LYS A 25 -5.60 -18.70 -8.73
C LYS A 25 -4.72 -18.36 -9.94
N GLU A 26 -3.41 -18.38 -9.76
CA GLU A 26 -2.44 -18.15 -10.84
C GLU A 26 -1.29 -19.15 -10.79
N THR A 27 -0.80 -19.57 -11.95
CA THR A 27 0.46 -20.33 -12.09
C THR A 27 1.55 -19.36 -12.53
N PHE A 28 2.53 -19.12 -11.67
CA PHE A 28 3.61 -18.16 -11.92
C PHE A 28 4.95 -18.86 -12.18
N VAL A 29 5.23 -19.97 -11.50
CA VAL A 29 6.40 -20.80 -11.76
C VAL A 29 6.01 -21.89 -12.75
N LYS A 30 6.70 -21.95 -13.89
CA LYS A 30 6.42 -22.93 -14.94
C LYS A 30 6.61 -24.35 -14.37
N GLY A 31 5.53 -25.13 -14.40
CA GLY A 31 5.52 -26.50 -13.88
C GLY A 31 5.02 -26.64 -12.44
N GLU A 32 4.64 -25.54 -11.78
CA GLU A 32 3.99 -25.59 -10.47
C GLU A 32 2.46 -25.49 -10.56
N GLU A 33 1.80 -26.01 -9.53
CA GLU A 33 0.35 -25.92 -9.38
C GLU A 33 -0.11 -24.46 -9.19
N PRO A 34 -1.32 -24.09 -9.65
CA PRO A 34 -1.88 -22.77 -9.44
C PRO A 34 -1.98 -22.42 -7.94
N GLN A 35 -1.40 -21.29 -7.55
CA GLN A 35 -1.41 -20.78 -6.18
C GLN A 35 -2.52 -19.74 -6.00
N LYS A 36 -3.09 -19.64 -4.79
CA LYS A 36 -4.08 -18.61 -4.46
C LYS A 36 -3.39 -17.34 -3.99
N PHE A 37 -3.76 -16.22 -4.56
CA PHE A 37 -3.27 -14.90 -4.17
C PHE A 37 -4.41 -13.98 -3.75
N TYR A 38 -4.10 -13.07 -2.82
CA TYR A 38 -4.94 -11.92 -2.53
C TYR A 38 -4.57 -10.77 -3.46
N TYR A 39 -5.57 -10.06 -3.96
CA TYR A 39 -5.38 -8.84 -4.74
C TYR A 39 -6.07 -7.69 -4.05
N LEU A 40 -5.45 -6.52 -4.19
CA LEU A 40 -5.97 -5.22 -3.87
C LEU A 40 -6.30 -4.53 -5.20
N GLU A 41 -7.58 -4.36 -5.52
CA GLU A 41 -8.02 -3.70 -6.76
C GLU A 41 -8.87 -2.45 -6.48
N GLY A 42 -8.48 -1.29 -7.02
CA GLY A 42 -9.27 -0.10 -6.81
C GLY A 42 -8.62 1.20 -7.26
N LEU A 43 -9.18 2.30 -6.74
CA LEU A 43 -8.71 3.65 -6.95
C LEU A 43 -7.37 3.86 -6.22
N VAL A 44 -6.34 4.25 -6.96
CA VAL A 44 -4.97 4.42 -6.42
C VAL A 44 -4.39 5.82 -6.67
N MET A 45 -4.99 6.60 -7.57
CA MET A 45 -4.69 8.01 -7.82
C MET A 45 -5.98 8.79 -8.11
N GLU A 46 -6.24 9.88 -7.38
CA GLU A 46 -7.39 10.76 -7.61
C GLU A 46 -6.97 12.05 -8.31
N GLY A 47 -7.64 12.39 -9.41
CA GLY A 47 -7.38 13.62 -10.17
C GLY A 47 -8.43 14.70 -9.96
N GLU A 48 -8.03 15.95 -10.17
CA GLU A 48 -8.85 17.18 -10.09
C GLU A 48 -9.52 17.44 -8.73
N VAL A 49 -9.09 16.76 -7.67
CA VAL A 49 -9.57 16.94 -6.30
C VAL A 49 -8.41 17.30 -5.37
N VAL A 50 -8.72 18.01 -4.28
CA VAL A 50 -7.74 18.32 -3.22
C VAL A 50 -7.57 17.07 -2.36
N ASN A 51 -6.35 16.56 -2.30
CA ASN A 51 -6.00 15.42 -1.46
C ASN A 51 -5.73 15.84 0.01
N LYS A 52 -5.34 14.87 0.84
CA LYS A 52 -4.98 15.12 2.25
C LYS A 52 -3.85 16.11 2.47
N ASN A 53 -2.90 16.15 1.55
CA ASN A 53 -1.74 17.04 1.61
C ASN A 53 -2.06 18.42 1.04
N GLY A 54 -3.34 18.70 0.72
CA GLY A 54 -3.78 19.97 0.15
C GLY A 54 -3.38 20.18 -1.30
N ARG A 55 -2.95 19.13 -2.02
CA ARG A 55 -2.50 19.22 -3.42
C ARG A 55 -3.60 18.76 -4.36
N ILE A 56 -3.54 19.25 -5.60
CA ILE A 56 -4.44 18.87 -6.68
C ILE A 56 -3.61 18.27 -7.80
N TYR A 57 -3.94 17.05 -8.20
CA TYR A 57 -3.31 16.41 -9.35
C TYR A 57 -4.16 16.63 -10.58
N PRO A 58 -3.67 17.36 -11.60
CA PRO A 58 -4.36 17.45 -12.87
C PRO A 58 -4.62 16.07 -13.48
N ALA A 59 -5.75 15.90 -14.16
CA ALA A 59 -6.11 14.66 -14.84
C ALA A 59 -5.03 14.20 -15.84
N SER A 60 -4.33 15.16 -16.47
CA SER A 60 -3.19 14.89 -17.36
C SER A 60 -2.00 14.26 -16.63
N GLU A 61 -1.71 14.71 -15.40
CA GLU A 61 -0.63 14.15 -14.57
C GLU A 61 -0.98 12.74 -14.10
N ILE A 62 -2.24 12.50 -13.71
CA ILE A 62 -2.72 11.15 -13.35
C ILE A 62 -2.64 10.22 -14.55
N LYS A 63 -3.06 10.68 -15.73
CA LYS A 63 -2.95 9.90 -16.97
C LYS A 63 -1.48 9.57 -17.27
N SER A 64 -0.58 10.55 -17.18
CA SER A 64 0.85 10.31 -17.40
C SER A 64 1.43 9.29 -16.42
N ALA A 65 1.07 9.37 -15.14
CA ALA A 65 1.50 8.39 -14.14
C ALA A 65 1.01 6.98 -14.45
N VAL A 66 -0.25 6.83 -14.89
CA VAL A 66 -0.78 5.54 -15.34
C VAL A 66 -0.03 5.02 -16.57
N ASP A 67 0.29 5.88 -17.52
CA ASP A 67 1.05 5.50 -18.72
C ASP A 67 2.48 5.04 -18.34
N GLN A 68 3.16 5.75 -17.43
CA GLN A 68 4.48 5.39 -16.90
C GLN A 68 4.49 3.99 -16.24
N LEU A 69 3.48 3.70 -15.41
CA LEU A 69 3.38 2.37 -14.78
C LEU A 69 3.12 1.26 -15.81
N ASN A 70 2.32 1.53 -16.85
CA ASN A 70 2.07 0.56 -17.91
C ASN A 70 3.32 0.32 -18.77
N GLU A 71 4.07 1.38 -19.10
CA GLU A 71 5.37 1.26 -19.78
C GLU A 71 6.35 0.43 -18.96
N GLU A 72 6.41 0.65 -17.64
CA GLU A 72 7.27 -0.11 -16.74
C GLU A 72 6.87 -1.59 -16.66
N LEU A 73 5.57 -1.90 -16.57
CA LEU A 73 5.06 -3.27 -16.63
C LEU A 73 5.46 -3.96 -17.95
N ASN A 74 5.32 -3.26 -19.07
CA ASN A 74 5.70 -3.77 -20.39
C ASN A 74 7.21 -4.02 -20.49
N ARG A 75 8.03 -3.08 -20.02
CA ARG A 75 9.49 -3.20 -19.97
C ARG A 75 9.95 -4.40 -19.14
N ARG A 76 9.19 -4.72 -18.09
CA ARG A 76 9.40 -5.88 -17.21
C ARG A 76 8.82 -7.19 -17.75
N GLY A 77 8.27 -7.20 -18.97
CA GLY A 77 7.65 -8.38 -19.57
C GLY A 77 6.42 -8.87 -18.79
N GLY A 78 5.69 -7.97 -18.14
CA GLY A 78 4.55 -8.30 -17.27
C GLY A 78 4.94 -8.70 -15.84
N THR A 79 6.22 -8.63 -15.47
CA THR A 79 6.62 -8.83 -14.07
C THR A 79 6.08 -7.69 -13.20
N PRO A 80 5.40 -7.98 -12.06
CA PRO A 80 4.79 -6.94 -11.25
C PRO A 80 5.78 -5.88 -10.74
N ILE A 81 5.30 -4.63 -10.64
CA ILE A 81 6.10 -3.54 -10.05
C ILE A 81 5.99 -3.64 -8.53
N PRO A 82 7.11 -3.78 -7.79
CA PRO A 82 7.10 -3.96 -6.35
C PRO A 82 6.63 -2.70 -5.62
N GLY A 83 5.76 -2.90 -4.64
CA GLY A 83 5.35 -1.90 -3.65
C GLY A 83 5.55 -2.44 -2.24
N GLU A 84 5.66 -1.53 -1.29
CA GLU A 84 6.02 -1.83 0.10
C GLU A 84 4.78 -1.95 0.99
N LEU A 85 4.97 -2.58 2.16
CA LEU A 85 4.05 -2.41 3.28
C LEU A 85 4.48 -1.15 4.03
N ASP A 86 3.56 -0.22 4.17
CA ASP A 86 3.85 1.15 4.58
C ASP A 86 4.75 1.91 3.58
N HIS A 87 5.02 3.19 3.82
CA HIS A 87 5.99 3.94 3.02
C HIS A 87 7.11 4.60 3.87
N PRO A 88 8.40 4.45 3.50
CA PRO A 88 9.48 5.29 4.00
C PRO A 88 9.47 6.68 3.37
N ASP A 89 10.16 7.62 4.02
CA ASP A 89 10.38 9.00 3.55
C ASP A 89 11.31 9.12 2.34
N ASN A 90 11.66 8.02 1.69
CA ASN A 90 12.53 8.01 0.53
C ASN A 90 11.83 7.39 -0.70
N LEU A 91 12.36 7.70 -1.88
CA LEU A 91 11.83 7.23 -3.17
C LEU A 91 12.40 5.86 -3.58
N SER A 92 13.35 5.32 -2.82
CA SER A 92 13.95 4.03 -3.13
C SER A 92 13.10 2.89 -2.57
N LEU A 93 13.11 1.76 -3.28
CA LEU A 93 12.49 0.54 -2.82
C LEU A 93 13.50 -0.31 -2.07
N ASN A 94 13.08 -0.88 -0.95
CA ASN A 94 13.85 -1.84 -0.18
C ASN A 94 13.20 -3.22 -0.25
N PHE A 95 13.99 -4.20 -0.64
CA PHE A 95 13.57 -5.60 -0.76
C PHE A 95 12.98 -6.16 0.55
N ASP A 96 13.46 -5.69 1.70
CA ASP A 96 12.99 -6.14 3.01
C ASP A 96 11.56 -5.68 3.36
N ARG A 97 11.01 -4.70 2.64
CA ARG A 97 9.70 -4.05 2.87
C ARG A 97 8.65 -4.39 1.83
N VAL A 98 9.04 -5.01 0.72
CA VAL A 98 8.12 -5.38 -0.37
C VAL A 98 7.02 -6.29 0.16
N ALA A 99 5.76 -5.95 -0.17
CA ALA A 99 4.59 -6.71 0.25
C ALA A 99 3.57 -6.89 -0.87
N VAL A 100 3.60 -6.04 -1.89
CA VAL A 100 2.65 -6.05 -2.99
C VAL A 100 3.37 -5.91 -4.33
N GLY A 101 2.74 -6.37 -5.39
CA GLY A 101 3.19 -6.20 -6.77
C GLY A 101 2.06 -5.68 -7.64
N ILE A 102 2.21 -4.50 -8.24
CA ILE A 102 1.24 -3.95 -9.19
C ILE A 102 1.23 -4.84 -10.43
N THR A 103 0.06 -5.36 -10.81
CA THR A 103 -0.12 -6.27 -11.95
C THR A 103 -0.88 -5.63 -13.10
N LYS A 104 -1.68 -4.60 -12.83
CA LYS A 104 -2.45 -3.88 -13.85
C LYS A 104 -2.72 -2.46 -13.39
N VAL A 105 -2.68 -1.50 -14.32
CA VAL A 105 -3.02 -0.09 -14.05
C VAL A 105 -3.86 0.46 -15.21
N TRP A 106 -4.87 1.26 -14.91
CA TRP A 106 -5.69 1.90 -15.94
C TRP A 106 -6.20 3.27 -15.49
N TYR A 107 -6.50 4.11 -16.46
CA TYR A 107 -7.03 5.45 -16.26
C TYR A 107 -8.53 5.46 -16.58
N SER A 108 -9.33 6.08 -15.72
CA SER A 108 -10.77 6.24 -15.94
C SER A 108 -11.31 7.44 -15.17
N ASN A 109 -12.14 8.27 -15.81
CA ASN A 109 -12.83 9.40 -15.17
C ASN A 109 -11.90 10.30 -14.34
N ASN A 110 -10.77 10.72 -14.92
CA ASN A 110 -9.73 11.54 -14.27
C ASN A 110 -8.94 10.87 -13.14
N ASN A 111 -9.16 9.57 -12.92
CA ASN A 111 -8.55 8.82 -11.85
C ASN A 111 -7.68 7.67 -12.38
N GLY A 112 -6.68 7.30 -11.59
CA GLY A 112 -5.85 6.12 -11.80
C GLY A 112 -6.32 4.98 -10.91
N TYR A 113 -6.44 3.80 -11.50
CA TYR A 113 -6.82 2.56 -10.85
C TYR A 113 -5.73 1.53 -11.03
N ALA A 114 -5.58 0.63 -10.06
CA ALA A 114 -4.64 -0.47 -10.17
C ALA A 114 -5.18 -1.75 -9.52
N LYS A 115 -4.62 -2.86 -9.98
CA LYS A 115 -4.71 -4.18 -9.35
C LYS A 115 -3.33 -4.56 -8.85
N MET A 116 -3.23 -4.93 -7.59
CA MET A 116 -1.98 -5.24 -6.92
C MET A 116 -2.07 -6.59 -6.23
N ARG A 117 -1.14 -7.49 -6.52
CA ARG A 117 -1.05 -8.80 -5.90
C ARG A 117 -0.30 -8.70 -4.58
N VAL A 118 -0.88 -9.20 -3.49
CA VAL A 118 -0.14 -9.36 -2.22
C VAL A 118 0.83 -10.52 -2.38
N LEU A 119 2.11 -10.29 -2.05
CA LEU A 119 3.19 -11.26 -2.22
C LEU A 119 3.28 -12.18 -0.99
N PRO A 120 2.87 -13.44 -1.08
CA PRO A 120 2.91 -14.36 0.06
C PRO A 120 4.34 -14.81 0.37
N GLY A 121 4.54 -15.30 1.59
CA GLY A 121 5.81 -15.94 1.98
C GLY A 121 6.91 -14.96 2.37
N GLY A 122 6.69 -13.64 2.27
CA GLY A 122 7.49 -12.59 2.91
C GLY A 122 6.81 -12.10 4.19
N VAL A 123 7.59 -11.67 5.19
CA VAL A 123 7.05 -11.18 6.48
C VAL A 123 5.97 -10.11 6.28
N ASN A 124 6.23 -9.12 5.43
CA ASN A 124 5.28 -8.01 5.21
C ASN A 124 4.04 -8.42 4.43
N GLY A 125 4.19 -9.25 3.40
CA GLY A 125 3.04 -9.77 2.66
C GLY A 125 2.17 -10.67 3.53
N ASP A 126 2.77 -11.49 4.39
CA ASP A 126 2.04 -12.34 5.33
C ASP A 126 1.32 -11.50 6.40
N ILE A 127 1.94 -10.42 6.90
CA ILE A 127 1.29 -9.43 7.78
C ILE A 127 0.09 -8.80 7.07
N LEU A 128 0.25 -8.38 5.82
CA LEU A 128 -0.82 -7.76 5.03
C LEU A 128 -1.99 -8.75 4.81
N ILE A 129 -1.70 -10.00 4.46
CA ILE A 129 -2.71 -11.06 4.31
C ILE A 129 -3.46 -11.28 5.63
N ALA A 130 -2.75 -11.38 6.74
CA ALA A 130 -3.35 -11.60 8.05
C ALA A 130 -4.21 -10.41 8.50
N THR A 131 -3.77 -9.18 8.21
CA THR A 131 -4.52 -7.93 8.41
C THR A 131 -5.85 -7.95 7.67
N ILE A 132 -5.81 -8.27 6.37
CA ILE A 132 -7.00 -8.39 5.52
C ILE A 132 -7.96 -9.47 6.07
N LYS A 133 -7.43 -10.64 6.43
CA LYS A 133 -8.24 -11.73 7.00
C LYS A 133 -8.86 -11.40 8.35
N ALA A 134 -8.21 -10.56 9.14
CA ALA A 134 -8.75 -10.05 10.40
C ALA A 134 -9.89 -9.03 10.20
N GLY A 135 -10.25 -8.71 8.95
CA GLY A 135 -11.33 -7.79 8.60
C GLY A 135 -10.92 -6.32 8.58
N ILE A 136 -9.62 -6.04 8.62
CA ILE A 136 -9.10 -4.68 8.64
C ILE A 136 -8.98 -4.18 7.21
N ARG A 137 -9.44 -2.95 7.01
CA ARG A 137 -9.38 -2.29 5.71
C ARG A 137 -7.96 -1.80 5.48
N VAL A 138 -7.48 -1.99 4.26
CA VAL A 138 -6.16 -1.54 3.83
C VAL A 138 -6.37 -0.51 2.73
N GLY A 139 -5.65 0.60 2.82
CA GLY A 139 -5.57 1.64 1.80
C GLY A 139 -4.32 1.48 0.93
N VAL A 140 -4.14 2.43 0.02
CA VAL A 140 -2.95 2.50 -0.84
C VAL A 140 -2.36 3.89 -0.82
N SER A 141 -1.05 3.96 -1.03
CA SER A 141 -0.33 5.22 -1.16
C SER A 141 0.47 5.22 -2.46
N SER A 142 0.18 6.14 -3.37
CA SER A 142 1.04 6.32 -4.54
C SER A 142 2.27 7.15 -4.16
N ARG A 143 3.43 6.71 -4.61
CA ARG A 143 4.72 7.31 -4.26
C ARG A 143 5.39 7.81 -5.53
N GLY A 144 5.83 9.06 -5.54
CA GLY A 144 6.44 9.66 -6.71
C GLY A 144 7.22 10.94 -6.41
N ALA A 145 7.63 11.64 -7.46
CA ALA A 145 8.25 12.95 -7.37
C ALA A 145 7.56 13.92 -8.33
N GLY A 146 7.49 15.19 -7.97
CA GLY A 146 6.90 16.20 -8.85
C GLY A 146 7.15 17.61 -8.35
N ILE A 147 6.55 18.57 -9.04
CA ILE A 147 6.63 19.99 -8.70
C ILE A 147 5.24 20.45 -8.24
N VAL A 148 5.18 21.06 -7.05
CA VAL A 148 3.94 21.61 -6.50
C VAL A 148 3.97 23.13 -6.65
N ASP A 149 2.93 23.70 -7.24
CA ASP A 149 2.75 25.14 -7.28
C ASP A 149 2.30 25.68 -5.91
N ASP A 150 3.02 26.66 -5.37
CA ASP A 150 2.80 27.14 -4.00
C ASP A 150 1.43 27.81 -3.78
N VAL A 151 0.84 28.38 -4.84
CA VAL A 151 -0.38 29.18 -4.77
C VAL A 151 -1.60 28.31 -5.08
N THR A 152 -1.57 27.61 -6.21
CA THR A 152 -2.68 26.79 -6.70
C THR A 152 -2.69 25.38 -6.12
N LYS A 153 -1.57 24.96 -5.51
CA LYS A 153 -1.33 23.59 -5.03
C LYS A 153 -1.45 22.52 -6.11
N ARG A 154 -1.43 22.92 -7.40
CA ARG A 154 -1.46 21.98 -8.52
C ARG A 154 -0.09 21.33 -8.69
N VAL A 155 -0.09 20.02 -8.85
CA VAL A 155 1.10 19.23 -9.16
C VAL A 155 1.36 19.27 -10.65
N SER A 156 2.64 19.33 -11.03
CA SER A 156 3.11 19.25 -12.41
C SER A 156 4.37 18.38 -12.49
N ASN A 157 4.63 17.79 -13.65
CA ASN A 157 5.76 16.89 -13.90
C ASN A 157 5.80 15.74 -12.88
N TYR A 158 4.64 15.11 -12.62
CA TYR A 158 4.55 14.01 -11.69
C TYR A 158 5.13 12.73 -12.29
N HIS A 159 6.14 12.19 -11.63
CA HIS A 159 6.76 10.92 -11.95
C HIS A 159 6.45 9.92 -10.83
N ILE A 160 5.65 8.91 -11.14
CA ILE A 160 5.29 7.87 -10.19
C ILE A 160 6.39 6.81 -10.09
N VAL A 161 6.65 6.35 -8.88
CA VAL A 161 7.63 5.29 -8.57
C VAL A 161 6.91 3.98 -8.29
N THR A 162 5.97 3.98 -7.35
CA THR A 162 5.22 2.77 -6.97
C THR A 162 3.90 3.10 -6.29
N ILE A 163 3.18 2.06 -5.88
CA ILE A 163 1.99 2.10 -5.04
C ILE A 163 2.20 1.12 -3.89
N ASP A 164 2.04 1.60 -2.67
CA ASP A 164 2.27 0.84 -1.44
C ASP A 164 0.96 0.49 -0.74
N ALA A 165 0.97 -0.56 0.08
CA ALA A 165 -0.15 -0.92 0.93
C ALA A 165 -0.01 -0.26 2.31
N VAL A 166 -1.04 0.47 2.75
CA VAL A 166 -1.03 1.23 4.02
C VAL A 166 -2.25 0.89 4.86
N LEU A 167 -2.13 0.90 6.19
CA LEU A 167 -3.23 0.55 7.10
C LEU A 167 -4.28 1.65 7.23
N GLU A 168 -3.84 2.89 7.31
CA GLU A 168 -4.71 4.04 7.21
C GLU A 168 -3.91 5.19 6.60
N PRO A 169 -4.58 6.04 5.83
CA PRO A 169 -4.03 7.31 5.38
C PRO A 169 -4.16 8.24 6.56
N SER A 170 -3.05 8.74 7.10
CA SER A 170 -2.99 9.85 8.06
C SER A 170 -4.35 10.31 8.61
N ALA A 171 -4.83 9.64 9.67
CA ALA A 171 -5.89 10.20 10.48
C ALA A 171 -5.34 11.50 11.06
N PRO A 172 -5.90 12.68 10.74
CA PRO A 172 -5.31 13.96 11.16
C PRO A 172 -5.25 14.15 12.70
N ASN A 173 -5.83 13.23 13.48
CA ASN A 173 -5.83 13.23 14.94
C ASN A 173 -5.48 11.87 15.61
N ALA A 174 -4.97 10.85 14.89
CA ALA A 174 -4.55 9.59 15.52
C ALA A 174 -3.03 9.41 15.47
N PHE A 175 -2.37 9.87 16.54
CA PHE A 175 -0.95 9.71 16.89
C PHE A 175 0.12 10.35 15.97
N PRO A 176 1.27 10.78 16.53
CA PRO A 176 2.43 11.22 15.76
C PRO A 176 3.15 10.02 15.13
N GLU A 177 3.30 10.05 13.80
CA GLU A 177 4.38 9.42 13.02
C GLU A 177 4.82 8.00 13.47
N ALA A 178 3.93 7.01 13.39
CA ALA A 178 4.34 5.62 13.57
C ALA A 178 3.73 4.71 12.51
N THR A 179 4.59 4.15 11.65
CA THR A 179 4.29 3.08 10.68
C THR A 179 3.69 1.84 11.34
N LEU A 180 3.09 0.92 10.57
CA LEU A 180 2.67 -0.39 11.08
C LEU A 180 3.86 -1.16 11.67
N ALA A 181 5.02 -1.08 11.02
CA ALA A 181 6.24 -1.70 11.53
C ALA A 181 6.64 -1.13 12.90
N GLU A 182 6.58 0.19 13.07
CA GLU A 182 6.84 0.84 14.35
C GLU A 182 5.75 0.55 15.38
N SER A 183 4.50 0.43 14.95
CA SER A 183 3.37 0.05 15.80
C SER A 183 3.53 -1.38 16.31
N ILE A 184 3.98 -2.32 15.46
CA ILE A 184 4.33 -3.68 15.85
C ILE A 184 5.53 -3.65 16.81
N GLN A 185 6.56 -2.84 16.57
CA GLN A 185 7.71 -2.76 17.49
C GLN A 185 7.33 -2.17 18.87
N LYS A 186 6.43 -1.19 18.90
CA LYS A 186 5.93 -0.56 20.14
C LYS A 186 4.90 -1.42 20.86
N TYR A 187 4.24 -2.33 20.16
CA TYR A 187 3.27 -3.25 20.74
C TYR A 187 3.94 -4.20 21.73
N LYS A 188 3.31 -4.38 22.89
CA LYS A 188 3.82 -5.22 23.98
C LYS A 188 4.11 -6.66 23.56
N HIS A 189 3.32 -7.19 22.62
CA HIS A 189 3.52 -8.53 22.03
C HIS A 189 4.11 -8.48 20.61
N GLY A 190 4.67 -7.34 20.20
CA GLY A 190 5.35 -7.14 18.92
C GLY A 190 6.40 -8.19 18.58
N PRO A 191 7.35 -8.47 19.50
CA PRO A 191 8.34 -9.52 19.31
C PRO A 191 7.72 -10.91 19.11
N GLU A 192 6.56 -11.17 19.73
CA GLU A 192 5.84 -12.44 19.56
C GLU A 192 5.16 -12.51 18.19
N VAL A 193 4.55 -11.43 17.71
CA VAL A 193 4.00 -11.32 16.34
C VAL A 193 5.09 -11.57 15.30
N ILE A 194 6.26 -10.94 15.44
CA ILE A 194 7.39 -11.14 14.53
C ILE A 194 7.85 -12.61 14.56
N ARG A 195 8.07 -13.17 15.76
CA ARG A 195 8.50 -14.57 15.92
C ARG A 195 7.49 -15.55 15.31
N LEU A 196 6.20 -15.30 15.52
CA LEU A 196 5.14 -16.15 14.97
C LEU A 196 5.03 -16.03 13.46
N THR A 197 5.39 -14.89 12.88
CA THR A 197 5.45 -14.72 11.42
C THR A 197 6.57 -15.56 10.81
N GLU A 198 7.74 -15.60 11.45
CA GLU A 198 8.84 -16.47 11.03
C GLU A 198 8.48 -17.96 11.19
N MET A 199 7.84 -18.34 12.29
CA MET A 199 7.45 -19.72 12.57
C MET A 199 6.24 -20.20 11.74
N ALA A 200 5.33 -19.30 11.34
CA ALA A 200 4.18 -19.62 10.51
C ALA A 200 4.56 -20.11 9.09
N ARG A 201 5.81 -19.87 8.65
CA ARG A 201 6.35 -20.46 7.42
C ARG A 201 6.48 -21.99 7.49
N VAL A 202 6.56 -22.55 8.70
CA VAL A 202 6.86 -23.97 8.93
C VAL A 202 5.74 -24.69 9.70
N ASP A 203 4.99 -23.99 10.55
CA ASP A 203 3.99 -24.60 11.44
C ASP A 203 2.56 -23.99 11.28
N PRO A 204 1.55 -24.80 10.87
CA PRO A 204 0.15 -24.39 10.83
C PRO A 204 -0.42 -23.89 12.15
N ALA A 205 0.07 -24.37 13.31
CA ALA A 205 -0.37 -23.91 14.62
C ALA A 205 0.15 -22.49 14.92
N ALA A 206 1.39 -22.18 14.51
CA ALA A 206 1.97 -20.85 14.62
C ALA A 206 1.19 -19.82 13.78
N LYS A 207 0.69 -20.21 12.60
CA LYS A 207 -0.18 -19.37 11.76
C LYS A 207 -1.48 -18.95 12.47
N LYS A 208 -2.14 -19.90 13.14
CA LYS A 208 -3.38 -19.60 13.88
C LYS A 208 -3.12 -18.71 15.09
N HIS A 209 -1.97 -18.86 15.73
CA HIS A 209 -1.57 -18.02 16.86
C HIS A 209 -1.18 -16.61 16.39
N LEU A 210 -0.48 -16.49 15.25
CA LEU A 210 -0.20 -15.22 14.59
C LEU A 210 -1.47 -14.45 14.24
N GLU A 211 -2.45 -15.11 13.61
CA GLU A 211 -3.74 -14.51 13.26
C GLU A 211 -4.45 -13.95 14.51
N ARG A 212 -4.35 -14.64 15.66
CA ARG A 212 -4.91 -14.19 16.93
C ARG A 212 -4.18 -12.97 17.51
N GLU A 213 -2.85 -13.00 17.53
CA GLU A 213 -2.05 -11.89 18.08
C GLU A 213 -2.15 -10.62 17.23
N LEU A 214 -2.22 -10.76 15.89
CA LEU A 214 -2.51 -9.64 15.01
C LEU A 214 -3.92 -9.09 15.25
N HIS A 215 -4.93 -9.96 15.40
CA HIS A 215 -6.29 -9.51 15.72
C HIS A 215 -6.34 -8.71 17.04
N ARG A 216 -5.56 -9.11 18.05
CA ARG A 216 -5.42 -8.36 19.32
C ARG A 216 -4.76 -7.00 19.12
N LEU A 217 -3.59 -6.98 18.47
CA LEU A 217 -2.87 -5.74 18.13
C LEU A 217 -3.82 -4.73 17.46
N PHE A 218 -4.55 -5.17 16.46
CA PHE A 218 -5.44 -4.29 15.71
C PHE A 218 -6.70 -3.89 16.45
N THR A 219 -7.20 -4.73 17.36
CA THR A 219 -8.30 -4.35 18.26
C THR A 219 -7.84 -3.26 19.23
N GLU A 220 -6.65 -3.40 19.82
CA GLU A 220 -6.08 -2.39 20.71
C GLU A 220 -5.81 -1.07 19.98
N LEU A 221 -5.23 -1.13 18.78
CA LEU A 221 -5.02 0.07 17.94
C LEU A 221 -6.34 0.78 17.62
N ARG A 222 -7.40 0.02 17.27
CA ARG A 222 -8.73 0.59 17.00
C ARG A 222 -9.35 1.20 18.24
N ASP A 223 -9.28 0.52 19.38
CA ASP A 223 -9.93 0.95 20.60
C ASP A 223 -9.22 2.19 21.19
N ASP A 224 -7.89 2.27 21.12
CA ASP A 224 -7.11 3.48 21.47
C ASP A 224 -7.51 4.71 20.64
N VAL A 225 -7.88 4.52 19.37
CA VAL A 225 -8.38 5.60 18.49
C VAL A 225 -9.78 6.05 18.90
N LEU A 226 -10.63 5.14 19.41
CA LEU A 226 -12.01 5.45 19.79
C LEU A 226 -12.15 6.19 21.13
N TRP A 227 -11.21 6.00 22.06
CA TRP A 227 -11.24 6.65 23.39
C TRP A 227 -10.66 8.06 23.43
N ARG A 228 -10.05 8.55 22.34
CA ARG A 228 -9.42 9.89 22.25
C ARG A 228 -10.28 10.95 21.54
N LYS A 229 -11.60 10.79 21.54
CA LYS A 229 -12.55 11.83 21.11
C LYS A 229 -12.79 12.86 22.21
#